data_AF-A0A075MH87-F1
#
_entry.id   AF-A0A075MH87-F1
#
_cell.length_a   1.000
_cell.length_b   1.000
_cell.length_c   1.000
_cell.angle_alpha   90.00
_cell.angle_beta   90.00
_cell.angle_gamma   90.00
#
_symmetry.space_group_name_H-M   'P 1'
#
loop_
_entity.id
_entity.type
_entity.pdbx_description
1 polymer ?
#
loop_
_entity_poly.entity_id
_entity_poly.type
_entity_poly.pdbx_seq_one_letter_code
_entity_poly.pdbx_strand_id
1 'polypeptide(L)'
;LDMKIKPFEARAINWSTDLNAEVHIEHYINIFNYARSSWEPLVESWPIAVYMSKSRHPKPQLLVEVISRQVAQVTLTSKAVALLSQVSDLITSGEKLKPRGEDYPYVIMNETGLDLEVWNDANESETKTGIKSW
;
A
#
# COMPACT_ATOMS: atom_id res chain seq x y z
N LEU A 1 4.03 -0.59 -2.52
CA LEU A 1 3.69 -1.71 -1.61
C LEU A 1 3.08 -2.80 -2.47
N ASP A 2 3.56 -4.03 -2.36
CA ASP A 2 3.02 -5.19 -3.09
C ASP A 2 2.58 -6.23 -2.06
N MET A 3 1.27 -6.39 -1.89
CA MET A 3 0.69 -7.40 -1.00
C MET A 3 0.09 -8.50 -1.85
N LYS A 4 0.46 -9.75 -1.58
CA LYS A 4 -0.10 -10.90 -2.27
C LYS A 4 -0.60 -11.94 -1.28
N ILE A 5 -1.69 -12.58 -1.71
CA ILE A 5 -2.33 -13.70 -1.00
C ILE A 5 -2.18 -14.90 -1.92
N LYS A 6 -1.64 -15.99 -1.40
CA LYS A 6 -1.56 -17.25 -2.15
C LYS A 6 -2.96 -17.83 -2.33
N PRO A 7 -3.17 -18.70 -3.35
CA PRO A 7 -4.42 -19.44 -3.47
C PRO A 7 -4.76 -20.13 -2.14
N PHE A 8 -5.97 -19.90 -1.66
CA PHE A 8 -6.45 -20.43 -0.39
C PHE A 8 -7.72 -21.24 -0.61
N GLU A 9 -7.97 -22.16 0.31
CA GLU A 9 -9.21 -22.94 0.38
C GLU A 9 -10.05 -22.47 1.57
N ALA A 10 -11.35 -22.35 1.34
CA ALA A 10 -12.34 -22.07 2.37
C ALA A 10 -13.37 -23.19 2.36
N ARG A 11 -13.51 -23.88 3.49
CA ARG A 11 -14.43 -25.00 3.65
C ARG A 11 -15.47 -24.65 4.71
N ALA A 12 -16.74 -24.83 4.38
CA ALA A 12 -17.84 -24.66 5.32
C ALA A 12 -18.71 -25.90 5.32
N ILE A 13 -18.94 -26.46 6.52
CA ILE A 13 -19.72 -27.66 6.76
C ILE A 13 -20.96 -27.25 7.58
N ASN A 14 -22.11 -27.83 7.24
CA ASN A 14 -23.35 -27.69 8.03
C ASN A 14 -23.84 -26.24 8.20
N TRP A 15 -23.85 -25.47 7.11
CA TRP A 15 -24.24 -24.04 7.07
C TRP A 15 -25.59 -23.71 7.72
N SER A 16 -26.57 -24.61 7.58
CA SER A 16 -27.94 -24.43 8.09
C SER A 16 -28.11 -24.81 9.57
N THR A 17 -27.18 -25.57 10.15
CA THR A 17 -27.26 -26.10 11.51
C THR A 17 -26.11 -25.54 12.35
N ASP A 18 -25.32 -26.41 12.99
CA ASP A 18 -24.07 -26.04 13.63
C ASP A 18 -22.98 -25.91 12.56
N LEU A 19 -22.64 -24.66 12.24
CA LEU A 19 -21.67 -24.34 11.19
C LEU A 19 -20.27 -24.61 11.72
N ASN A 20 -19.46 -25.29 10.91
CA ASN A 20 -18.02 -25.35 11.07
C ASN A 20 -17.38 -24.86 9.78
N ALA A 21 -16.64 -23.75 9.85
CA ALA A 21 -15.92 -23.17 8.74
C ALA A 21 -14.43 -23.10 9.05
N GLU A 22 -13.63 -23.34 8.02
CA GLU A 22 -12.18 -23.42 8.09
C GLU A 22 -11.60 -22.72 6.87
N VAL A 23 -10.64 -21.82 7.09
CA VAL A 23 -9.96 -21.07 6.03
C VAL A 23 -8.47 -21.06 6.30
N HIS A 24 -7.65 -21.40 5.31
CA HIS A 24 -6.19 -21.37 5.40
C HIS A 24 -5.63 -20.30 4.48
N ILE A 25 -5.20 -19.18 5.03
CA ILE A 25 -4.71 -18.03 4.29
C ILE A 25 -3.19 -17.95 4.44
N GLU A 26 -2.48 -17.85 3.32
CA GLU A 26 -1.05 -17.54 3.34
C GLU A 26 -0.82 -16.24 2.56
N HIS A 27 -0.18 -15.27 3.20
CA HIS A 27 0.04 -13.94 2.63
C HIS A 27 1.49 -13.52 2.83
N TYR A 28 1.96 -12.63 1.96
CA TYR A 28 3.24 -11.96 2.10
C TYR A 28 3.14 -10.52 1.60
N ILE A 29 3.97 -9.64 2.15
CA ILE A 29 3.96 -8.21 1.84
C ILE A 29 5.39 -7.79 1.51
N ASN A 30 5.56 -7.19 0.34
CA ASN A 30 6.82 -6.64 -0.11
C ASN A 30 6.76 -5.11 -0.16
N ILE A 31 7.87 -4.48 0.19
CA ILE A 31 8.05 -3.04 0.07
C ILE A 31 9.19 -2.75 -0.91
N PHE A 32 9.01 -1.71 -1.71
CA PHE A 32 10.02 -1.31 -2.68
C PHE A 32 11.00 -0.34 -2.02
N ASN A 33 12.28 -0.68 -2.03
CA ASN A 33 13.34 0.19 -1.52
C ASN A 33 13.84 1.11 -2.64
N TYR A 34 13.53 2.40 -2.56
CA TYR A 34 13.94 3.40 -3.55
C TYR A 34 15.45 3.65 -3.60
N ALA A 35 16.18 3.41 -2.51
CA ALA A 35 17.63 3.64 -2.49
C ALA A 35 18.39 2.54 -3.24
N ARG A 36 17.89 1.31 -3.22
CA ARG A 36 18.52 0.14 -3.87
C ARG A 36 17.80 -0.31 -5.14
N SER A 37 16.67 0.32 -5.46
CA SER A 37 15.77 -0.08 -6.56
C SER A 37 15.40 -1.56 -6.52
N SER A 38 15.26 -2.12 -5.33
CA SER A 38 15.01 -3.54 -5.09
C SER A 38 13.77 -3.77 -4.24
N TRP A 39 13.10 -4.89 -4.47
CA TRP A 39 12.01 -5.35 -3.60
C TRP A 39 12.59 -6.04 -2.36
N GLU A 40 12.09 -5.65 -1.19
CA GLU A 40 12.45 -6.22 0.10
C GLU A 40 11.20 -6.79 0.78
N PRO A 41 11.28 -7.98 1.41
CA PRO A 41 10.15 -8.53 2.15
C PRO A 41 9.91 -7.70 3.41
N LEU A 42 8.70 -7.12 3.54
CA LEU A 42 8.25 -6.44 4.75
C LEU A 42 7.67 -7.45 5.74
N VAL A 43 6.77 -8.32 5.24
CA VAL A 43 6.19 -9.45 5.96
C VAL A 43 6.44 -10.69 5.13
N GLU A 44 7.17 -11.65 5.70
CA GLU A 44 7.41 -12.94 5.06
C GLU A 44 6.12 -13.76 4.93
N SER A 45 6.18 -14.84 4.15
CA SER A 45 5.02 -15.72 3.92
C SER A 45 4.50 -16.28 5.25
N TRP A 46 3.36 -15.78 5.70
CA TRP A 46 2.80 -16.11 7.01
C TRP A 46 1.47 -16.86 6.87
N PRO A 47 1.44 -18.17 7.17
CA PRO A 47 0.23 -18.97 7.10
C PRO A 47 -0.63 -18.80 8.37
N ILE A 48 -1.88 -18.40 8.15
CA ILE A 48 -2.91 -18.22 9.17
C ILE A 48 -4.06 -19.18 8.86
N ALA A 49 -4.44 -19.99 9.85
CA ALA A 49 -5.65 -20.81 9.78
C ALA A 49 -6.74 -20.20 10.67
N VAL A 50 -7.91 -19.96 10.11
CA VAL A 50 -9.08 -19.45 10.82
C VAL A 50 -10.11 -20.57 10.90
N TYR A 51 -10.47 -20.95 12.12
CA TYR A 51 -11.56 -21.87 12.41
C TYR A 51 -12.72 -21.09 13.00
N MET A 52 -13.91 -21.32 12.49
CA MET A 52 -15.13 -20.66 12.92
C MET A 52 -16.18 -21.72 13.19
N SER A 53 -16.58 -21.87 14.44
CA SER A 53 -17.67 -22.76 14.82
C SER A 53 -18.84 -21.95 15.37
N LYS A 54 -20.05 -22.24 14.89
CA LYS A 54 -21.28 -21.62 15.36
C LYS A 54 -22.24 -22.71 15.80
N SER A 55 -22.55 -22.77 17.09
CA SER A 55 -23.54 -23.69 17.66
C SER A 55 -24.84 -22.95 17.97
N ARG A 56 -26.00 -23.57 17.70
CA ARG A 56 -27.33 -22.95 17.94
C ARG A 56 -27.99 -23.38 19.25
N HIS A 57 -27.55 -24.47 19.87
CA HIS A 57 -28.15 -25.02 21.09
C HIS A 57 -27.11 -25.27 22.18
N PRO A 58 -27.39 -24.96 23.46
CA PRO A 58 -28.62 -24.35 24.03
C PRO A 58 -28.70 -22.81 23.91
N LYS A 59 -27.61 -22.13 23.53
CA LYS A 59 -27.58 -20.70 23.19
C LYS A 59 -26.74 -20.50 21.93
N PRO A 60 -27.06 -19.55 21.06
CA PRO A 60 -26.24 -19.24 19.90
C PRO A 60 -24.86 -18.77 20.36
N GLN A 61 -23.83 -19.56 20.04
CA GLN A 61 -22.44 -19.25 20.35
C GLN A 61 -21.65 -19.25 19.05
N LEU A 62 -20.77 -18.25 18.90
CA LEU A 62 -19.82 -18.16 17.81
C LEU A 62 -18.42 -18.18 18.42
N LEU A 63 -17.63 -19.18 18.05
CA LEU A 63 -16.23 -19.30 18.40
C LEU A 63 -15.40 -19.10 17.13
N VAL A 64 -14.46 -18.15 17.18
CA VAL A 64 -13.50 -17.89 16.13
C VAL A 64 -12.11 -18.13 16.71
N GLU A 65 -11.41 -19.11 16.17
CA GLU A 65 -10.05 -19.44 16.55
C GLU A 65 -9.12 -19.08 15.39
N VAL A 66 -8.13 -18.24 15.68
CA VAL A 66 -7.09 -17.88 14.72
C VAL A 66 -5.81 -18.55 15.17
N ILE A 67 -5.31 -19.46 14.35
CA ILE A 67 -4.15 -20.30 14.66
C ILE A 67 -3.08 -20.03 13.62
N SER A 68 -1.86 -19.73 14.10
CA SER A 68 -0.67 -19.75 13.27
C SER A 68 0.28 -20.82 13.78
N ARG A 69 0.78 -21.66 12.87
CA ARG A 69 1.82 -22.66 13.17
C ARG A 69 3.24 -22.14 12.97
N GLN A 70 3.39 -20.99 12.33
CA GLN A 70 4.69 -20.37 12.04
C GLN A 70 4.78 -19.00 12.70
N VAL A 71 6.00 -18.60 13.06
CA VAL A 71 6.27 -17.26 13.61
C VAL A 71 6.26 -16.28 12.45
N ALA A 72 5.47 -15.20 12.59
CA ALA A 72 5.49 -14.10 11.63
C ALA A 72 6.82 -13.37 11.70
N GLN A 73 7.52 -13.28 10.57
CA GLN A 73 8.75 -12.48 10.46
C GLN A 73 8.43 -11.16 9.77
N VAL A 74 8.72 -10.07 10.49
CA VAL A 74 8.49 -8.70 10.02
C VAL A 74 9.81 -7.96 10.01
N THR A 75 10.20 -7.47 8.84
CA THR A 75 11.43 -6.72 8.65
C THR A 75 11.12 -5.26 8.44
N LEU A 76 11.37 -4.43 9.46
CA LEU A 76 11.11 -2.99 9.40
C LEU A 76 12.41 -2.21 9.18
N THR A 77 12.48 -1.47 8.08
CA THR A 77 13.60 -0.57 7.78
C THR A 77 13.16 0.90 7.86
N SER A 78 14.10 1.83 8.07
CA SER A 78 13.79 3.26 8.12
C SER A 78 13.15 3.79 6.83
N LYS A 79 13.56 3.26 5.68
CA LYS A 79 12.94 3.58 4.38
C LYS A 79 11.54 3.01 4.26
N ALA A 80 11.29 1.79 4.78
CA ALA A 80 9.96 1.22 4.84
C ALA A 80 9.01 2.10 5.68
N VAL A 81 9.47 2.57 6.86
CA VAL A 81 8.69 3.47 7.72
C VAL A 81 8.33 4.77 6.98
N ALA A 82 9.31 5.42 6.34
CA ALA A 82 9.06 6.67 5.62
C ALA A 82 8.01 6.50 4.50
N LEU A 83 8.05 5.38 3.78
CA LEU A 83 7.07 5.07 2.75
C LEU A 83 5.70 4.75 3.33
N LEU A 84 5.65 4.02 4.45
CA LEU A 84 4.38 3.71 5.12
C LEU A 84 3.72 4.99 5.63
N SER A 85 4.48 5.95 6.18
CA SER A 85 3.98 7.27 6.57
C SER A 85 3.42 8.04 5.37
N GLN A 86 4.14 8.06 4.24
CA GLN A 86 3.62 8.67 3.02
C GLN A 86 2.32 8.01 2.56
N VAL A 87 2.25 6.67 2.57
CA VAL A 87 1.02 5.94 2.20
C VAL A 87 -0.13 6.24 3.16
N SER A 88 0.12 6.30 4.47
CA SER A 88 -0.92 6.65 5.45
C SER A 88 -1.42 8.09 5.27
N ASP A 89 -0.51 9.01 4.99
CA ASP A 89 -0.85 10.40 4.73
C ASP A 89 -1.73 10.49 3.48
N LEU A 90 -1.40 9.78 2.40
CA LEU A 90 -2.21 9.75 1.17
C LEU A 90 -3.62 9.18 1.38
N ILE A 91 -3.74 8.10 2.15
CA ILE A 91 -5.05 7.50 2.46
C ILE A 91 -5.91 8.49 3.25
N THR A 92 -5.30 9.26 4.16
CA THR A 92 -6.00 10.14 5.09
C THR A 92 -6.33 11.51 4.49
N SER A 93 -5.40 12.06 3.71
CA SER A 93 -5.50 13.43 3.17
C SER A 93 -6.22 13.50 1.82
N GLY A 94 -6.36 12.38 1.10
CA GLY A 94 -6.98 12.37 -0.23
C GLY A 94 -6.22 13.19 -1.28
N GLU A 95 -5.00 13.62 -0.96
CA GLU A 95 -4.15 14.39 -1.85
C GLU A 95 -3.74 13.52 -3.05
N LYS A 96 -3.88 14.09 -4.26
CA LYS A 96 -3.37 13.44 -5.47
C LYS A 96 -1.85 13.40 -5.40
N LEU A 97 -1.31 12.19 -5.38
CA LEU A 97 0.10 11.96 -5.68
C LEU A 97 0.49 12.70 -6.96
N LYS A 98 1.55 13.52 -6.90
CA LYS A 98 2.24 13.95 -8.12
C LYS A 98 2.71 12.69 -8.87
N PRO A 99 2.37 12.54 -10.16
CA PRO A 99 2.88 11.45 -10.97
C PRO A 99 4.41 11.42 -10.90
N ARG A 100 4.97 10.21 -10.78
CA ARG A 100 6.41 10.01 -10.81
C ARG A 100 6.96 10.54 -12.14
N GLY A 101 7.82 11.56 -12.09
CA GLY A 101 8.35 12.25 -13.28
C GLY A 101 7.80 13.66 -13.50
N GLU A 102 6.92 14.16 -12.62
CA GLU A 102 6.44 15.56 -12.62
C GLU A 102 7.30 16.48 -11.72
N ASP A 103 8.51 16.05 -11.38
CA ASP A 103 9.55 16.99 -10.94
C ASP A 103 10.19 17.53 -12.21
N TYR A 104 9.97 18.82 -12.48
CA TYR A 104 10.64 19.51 -13.58
C TYR A 104 12.15 19.35 -13.37
N PRO A 105 12.91 18.84 -14.36
CA PRO A 105 14.32 18.51 -14.19
C PRO A 105 15.21 19.73 -13.90
N TYR A 106 14.65 20.94 -14.03
CA TYR A 106 15.30 22.21 -13.78
C TYR A 106 14.31 23.20 -13.15
N VAL A 107 14.83 24.05 -12.27
CA VAL A 107 14.11 25.20 -11.72
C VAL A 107 14.71 26.45 -12.38
N ILE A 108 13.88 27.26 -13.03
CA ILE A 108 14.30 28.55 -13.58
C ILE A 108 14.14 29.59 -12.49
N MET A 109 15.26 30.17 -12.03
CA MET A 109 15.26 31.26 -11.07
C MET A 109 15.67 32.56 -11.74
N ASN A 110 14.94 33.63 -11.47
CA ASN A 110 15.22 34.96 -12.00
C ASN A 110 15.97 35.80 -10.96
N GLU A 111 17.28 35.98 -11.15
CA GLU A 111 18.12 36.85 -10.32
C GLU A 111 18.44 38.21 -10.99
N THR A 112 17.87 38.47 -12.16
CA THR A 112 18.24 39.64 -12.97
C THR A 112 17.52 40.92 -12.59
N GLY A 113 16.47 40.84 -11.77
CA GLY A 113 15.65 41.99 -11.37
C GLY A 113 14.76 42.56 -12.49
N LEU A 114 14.66 41.86 -13.63
CA LEU A 114 13.83 42.20 -14.78
C LEU A 114 12.81 41.08 -15.02
N ASP A 115 11.62 41.40 -15.54
CA ASP A 115 10.62 40.38 -15.86
C ASP A 115 11.12 39.46 -16.99
N LEU A 116 11.10 38.15 -16.75
CA LEU A 116 11.49 37.13 -17.72
C LEU A 116 10.28 36.34 -18.20
N GLU A 117 10.14 36.25 -19.52
CA GLU A 117 9.15 35.39 -20.19
C GLU A 117 9.82 34.13 -20.73
N VAL A 118 9.28 32.97 -20.37
CA VAL A 118 9.76 31.66 -20.86
C VAL A 118 8.63 31.02 -21.67
N TRP A 119 8.97 30.59 -22.90
CA TRP A 119 8.07 29.84 -23.77
C TRP A 119 8.74 28.53 -24.22
N ASN A 120 7.91 27.52 -24.47
CA ASN A 120 8.34 26.23 -25.02
C ASN A 120 7.73 26.07 -26.41
N ASP A 121 8.58 25.89 -27.43
CA ASP A 121 8.18 25.74 -28.84
C ASP A 121 7.73 24.30 -29.19
N ALA A 122 7.82 23.36 -28.24
CA ALA A 122 7.56 21.94 -28.49
C ALA A 122 6.07 21.54 -28.49
N ASN A 123 5.16 22.42 -28.05
CA ASN A 123 3.72 22.15 -28.04
C ASN A 123 2.99 23.26 -28.81
N GLU A 124 2.15 22.90 -29.78
CA GLU A 124 1.34 23.82 -30.60
C GLU A 124 0.37 24.71 -29.77
N SER A 125 0.25 24.46 -28.46
CA SER A 125 -0.39 25.34 -27.50
C SER A 125 0.66 26.23 -26.82
N GLU A 126 0.80 27.48 -27.29
CA GLU A 126 1.62 28.53 -26.66
C GLU A 126 1.27 28.69 -25.17
N THR A 127 2.00 28.00 -24.30
CA THR A 127 1.81 28.08 -22.86
C THR A 127 2.82 29.09 -22.32
N LYS A 128 2.48 30.38 -22.41
CA LYS A 128 3.32 31.46 -21.88
C LYS A 128 3.29 31.44 -20.35
N THR A 129 4.44 31.26 -19.71
CA THR A 129 4.56 31.29 -18.25
C THR A 129 5.44 32.47 -17.83
N GLY A 130 4.85 33.45 -17.15
CA GLY A 130 5.58 34.60 -16.60
C GLY A 130 6.24 34.25 -15.27
N ILE A 131 7.54 34.49 -15.15
CA ILE A 131 8.29 34.26 -13.91
C ILE A 131 8.50 35.61 -13.22
N LYS A 132 7.73 35.85 -12.15
CA LYS A 132 7.90 37.06 -11.33
C LYS A 132 9.26 37.04 -10.62
N SER A 133 9.95 38.17 -10.61
CA SER A 133 11.08 38.36 -9.70
C SER A 133 10.60 38.31 -8.25
N TRP A 134 11.46 37.86 -7.36
CA TRP A 134 11.25 37.95 -5.92
C TRP A 134 11.29 39.40 -5.44
#